data_AF-A0A8H2VL10-F1
#
_entry.id   AF-A0A8H2VL10-F1
#
_cell.length_a   1.000
_cell.length_b   1.000
_cell.length_c   1.000
_cell.angle_alpha   90.00
_cell.angle_beta   90.00
_cell.angle_gamma   90.00
#
_symmetry.space_group_name_H-M   'P 1'
#
loop_
_entity.id
_entity.type
_entity.pdbx_description
1 polymer ?
#
loop_
_entity_poly.entity_id
_entity_poly.type
_entity_poly.pdbx_seq_one_letter_code
_entity_poly.pdbx_strand_id
1 'polypeptide(L)'
;MEFEELPLEIWLELAGYLNITDLLHLRVTNRRIKRNITQPSLWKKLCNNHWIDQLRVEEEIYRVPTKSCRNYRDIDDWCKYGRRCYHSDNHILHRIEKLTKTYSSSTYWNKFDIILKNNYDAMIPILTKIITQEYDIHSPHNFSFDVRTCAQQLLDYLRHEKYFENVWYQSFFNTTNCGQTESVFMDFSMLDPSFDRLAPHILRVRNTVDSLLLAKYNNRLESLYSIRPALRVEIIAKELYKVLKVGSVDKITTDRKYYNEDYFLSRIYAGEALGHPLLILVIIQSICRRYKVETSLTEYYLAIIDNNLQSGGTLLGVDPNTLTRQYFTNRSFVKMLCRETQLDEQTVIDSIVPNLLKPLTVETCRYNLFCDISVECKGSISDACNQEGVSSGDVHSMNIRYEHIMKYFPHSKQQIPNKIMKYIESIDERVLQLDGHNEENSIKLDVRSLKRDKEYKELLKIVKNTYPSDCVHIFSPGLINESYTYLDWLMDSRSISIDPNELSQENNFGTFSTYRATELVCVLTPLYKLTDLQYVTIMDCVGDVKIVSSNLVGDILQDNSQIEKFLQIIMPHNELGYLFESVDWTTGRLLINDRIRSSFQSRSISPGGAIVFEADHVPV
;
A
#
# COMPACT_ATOMS: atom_id res chain seq x y z
N MET A 1 40.13 23.69 21.19
CA MET A 1 39.30 24.02 20.01
C MET A 1 37.92 24.32 20.55
N GLU A 2 37.49 25.57 20.48
CA GLU A 2 36.16 25.93 20.95
C GLU A 2 35.12 25.35 19.98
N PHE A 3 33.98 24.89 20.50
CA PHE A 3 32.91 24.28 19.70
C PHE A 3 32.43 25.18 18.54
N GLU A 4 32.58 26.50 18.70
CA GLU A 4 32.22 27.52 17.71
C GLU A 4 33.23 27.64 16.55
N GLU A 5 34.40 27.05 16.69
CA GLU A 5 35.50 27.10 15.72
C GLU A 5 35.57 25.88 14.79
N LEU A 6 34.65 24.94 14.95
CA LEU A 6 34.61 23.74 14.11
C LEU A 6 34.45 24.14 12.63
N PRO A 7 35.20 23.48 11.71
CA PRO A 7 35.03 23.63 10.27
C PRO A 7 33.59 23.36 9.82
N LEU A 8 33.21 23.94 8.68
CA LEU A 8 31.85 23.79 8.15
C LEU A 8 31.51 22.33 7.85
N GLU A 9 32.50 21.55 7.42
CA GLU A 9 32.40 20.12 7.15
C GLU A 9 31.98 19.35 8.41
N ILE A 10 32.58 19.68 9.55
CA ILE A 10 32.21 19.07 10.84
C ILE A 10 30.80 19.52 11.25
N TRP A 11 30.43 20.78 11.02
CA TRP A 11 29.06 21.25 11.26
C TRP A 11 28.02 20.53 10.38
N LEU A 12 28.36 20.21 9.12
CA LEU A 12 27.51 19.44 8.22
C LEU A 12 27.32 18.00 8.69
N GLU A 13 28.33 17.40 9.31
CA GLU A 13 28.24 16.08 9.93
C GLU A 13 27.43 16.14 11.22
N LEU A 14 27.76 17.06 12.14
CA LEU A 14 27.04 17.26 13.41
C LEU A 14 25.55 17.52 13.19
N ALA A 15 25.21 18.34 12.19
CA ALA A 15 23.81 18.61 11.86
C ALA A 15 23.06 17.38 11.36
N GLY A 16 23.75 16.35 10.85
CA GLY A 16 23.14 15.07 10.50
C GLY A 16 22.73 14.24 11.71
N TYR A 17 23.30 14.50 12.89
CA TYR A 17 22.97 13.81 14.15
C TYR A 17 21.94 14.55 15.01
N LEU A 18 21.63 15.81 14.66
CA LEU A 18 20.72 16.65 15.42
C LEU A 18 19.35 16.69 14.74
N ASN A 19 18.28 16.67 15.54
CA ASN A 19 16.96 16.93 15.00
C ASN A 19 16.82 18.44 14.64
N ILE A 20 15.80 18.76 13.84
CA ILE A 20 15.59 20.13 13.37
C ILE A 20 15.33 21.10 14.54
N THR A 21 14.66 20.64 15.60
CA THR A 21 14.41 21.44 16.81
C THR A 21 15.72 21.89 17.45
N ASP A 22 16.66 20.97 17.64
CA ASP A 22 17.96 21.22 18.25
C ASP A 22 18.80 22.17 17.40
N LEU A 23 18.76 22.00 16.07
CA LEU A 23 19.41 22.93 15.15
C LEU A 23 18.82 24.35 15.25
N LEU A 24 17.50 24.48 15.39
CA LEU A 24 16.85 25.77 15.58
C LEU A 24 17.19 26.40 16.93
N HIS A 25 17.34 25.60 18.00
CA HIS A 25 17.80 26.06 19.30
C HIS A 25 19.27 26.48 19.28
N LEU A 26 20.18 25.69 18.70
CA LEU A 26 21.59 26.06 18.54
C LEU A 26 21.76 27.34 17.72
N ARG A 27 20.88 27.58 16.76
CA ARG A 27 20.92 28.82 15.96
C ARG A 27 20.70 30.09 16.81
N VAL A 28 20.03 30.00 17.96
CA VAL A 28 19.77 31.16 18.82
C VAL A 28 20.84 31.39 19.88
N THR A 29 21.79 30.45 20.07
CA THR A 29 22.80 30.55 21.15
C THR A 29 23.93 31.52 20.82
N ASN A 30 24.44 31.53 19.58
CA ASN A 30 25.60 32.33 19.19
C ASN A 30 25.51 32.81 17.72
N ARG A 31 26.04 34.01 17.41
CA ARG A 31 26.04 34.60 16.05
C ARG A 31 26.84 33.79 15.03
N ARG A 32 27.97 33.19 15.43
CA ARG A 32 28.83 32.34 14.60
C ARG A 32 28.16 31.00 14.34
N ILE A 33 27.64 30.35 15.37
CA ILE A 33 26.82 29.13 15.23
C ILE A 33 25.62 29.39 14.31
N LYS A 34 24.93 30.52 14.48
CA LYS A 34 23.85 30.93 13.57
C LYS A 34 24.31 30.98 12.11
N ARG A 35 25.48 31.58 11.83
CA ARG A 35 26.02 31.64 10.46
C ARG A 35 26.32 30.25 9.91
N ASN A 36 26.85 29.34 10.72
CA ASN A 36 27.15 27.97 10.31
C ASN A 36 25.89 27.14 10.08
N ILE A 37 24.93 27.18 11.00
CA ILE A 37 23.66 26.46 10.89
C ILE A 37 22.81 27.00 9.74
N THR A 38 22.85 28.30 9.44
CA THR A 38 22.05 28.90 8.35
C THR A 38 22.68 28.71 6.97
N GLN A 39 23.80 27.97 6.85
CA GLN A 39 24.44 27.74 5.55
C GLN A 39 23.50 27.00 4.58
N PRO A 40 23.39 27.45 3.31
CA PRO A 40 22.54 26.80 2.32
C PRO A 40 22.88 25.33 2.08
N SER A 41 24.17 24.95 2.11
CA SER A 41 24.61 23.57 1.90
C SER A 41 24.04 22.60 2.95
N LEU A 42 24.01 23.04 4.22
CA LEU A 42 23.48 22.28 5.35
C LEU A 42 21.98 22.05 5.17
N TRP A 43 21.22 23.14 4.98
CA TRP A 43 19.77 23.03 4.82
C TRP A 43 19.38 22.34 3.53
N LYS A 44 20.15 22.48 2.45
CA LYS A 44 19.90 21.73 1.21
C LYS A 44 20.00 20.23 1.44
N LYS A 45 21.03 19.77 2.14
CA LYS A 45 21.20 18.35 2.50
C LYS A 45 20.05 17.87 3.39
N LEU A 46 19.73 18.61 4.47
CA LEU A 46 18.63 18.26 5.37
C LEU A 46 17.27 18.22 4.64
N CYS A 47 16.99 19.25 3.83
CA CYS A 47 15.72 19.33 3.11
C CYS A 47 15.57 18.22 2.08
N ASN A 48 16.66 17.83 1.41
CA ASN A 48 16.63 16.68 0.50
C ASN A 48 16.29 15.40 1.24
N ASN A 49 17.02 15.11 2.32
CA ASN A 49 16.84 13.90 3.10
C ASN A 49 15.46 13.79 3.76
N HIS A 50 14.89 14.91 4.22
CA HIS A 50 13.63 14.90 4.98
C HIS A 50 12.37 15.10 4.14
N TRP A 51 12.45 15.82 3.01
CA TRP A 51 11.24 16.19 2.24
C TRP A 51 11.40 15.98 0.73
N ILE A 52 12.48 16.48 0.11
CA ILE A 52 12.54 16.52 -1.37
C ILE A 52 12.67 15.14 -1.99
N ASP A 53 13.45 14.24 -1.40
CA ASP A 53 13.63 12.92 -1.99
C ASP A 53 12.31 12.12 -1.97
N GLN A 54 11.51 12.24 -0.91
CA GLN A 54 10.14 11.70 -0.91
C GLN A 54 9.29 12.38 -2.00
N LEU A 55 9.30 13.71 -2.10
CA LEU A 55 8.52 14.43 -3.12
C LEU A 55 8.95 14.11 -4.57
N ARG A 56 10.20 13.71 -4.79
CA ARG A 56 10.67 13.22 -6.10
C ARG A 56 10.09 11.84 -6.42
N VAL A 57 10.06 10.95 -5.42
CA VAL A 57 9.35 9.66 -5.51
C VAL A 57 7.88 9.92 -5.84
N GLU A 58 7.26 10.91 -5.19
CA GLU A 58 5.88 11.33 -5.48
C GLU A 58 5.69 11.81 -6.93
N GLU A 59 6.55 12.69 -7.42
CA GLU A 59 6.42 13.26 -8.77
C GLU A 59 6.56 12.19 -9.86
N GLU A 60 7.53 11.27 -9.71
CA GLU A 60 7.85 10.27 -10.72
C GLU A 60 6.90 9.06 -10.75
N ILE A 61 6.25 8.75 -9.63
CA ILE A 61 5.35 7.60 -9.52
C ILE A 61 3.88 8.02 -9.67
N TYR A 62 3.48 9.13 -9.06
CA TYR A 62 2.06 9.51 -8.90
C TYR A 62 1.62 10.62 -9.83
N ARG A 63 2.55 11.22 -10.59
CA ARG A 63 2.29 12.38 -11.46
C ARG A 63 1.49 13.48 -10.76
N VAL A 64 1.84 13.75 -9.50
CA VAL A 64 1.20 14.81 -8.70
C VAL A 64 1.11 16.09 -9.55
N PRO A 65 -0.06 16.74 -9.66
CA PRO A 65 -0.22 17.91 -10.52
C PRO A 65 0.88 18.93 -10.27
N THR A 66 1.58 19.36 -11.33
CA THR A 66 2.75 20.28 -11.26
C THR A 66 2.47 21.61 -10.56
N LYS A 67 1.20 21.99 -10.34
CA LYS A 67 0.82 23.15 -9.53
C LYS A 67 1.19 22.98 -8.05
N SER A 68 1.27 21.74 -7.56
CA SER A 68 1.66 21.33 -6.21
C SER A 68 3.18 21.28 -6.00
N CYS A 69 3.95 20.93 -7.04
CA CYS A 69 5.41 20.81 -6.98
C CYS A 69 6.17 22.17 -6.99
N ARG A 70 5.46 23.30 -6.89
CA ARG A 70 5.94 24.65 -7.23
C ARG A 70 7.09 25.22 -6.40
N ASN A 71 7.63 24.56 -5.39
CA ASN A 71 8.45 25.25 -4.38
C ASN A 71 9.87 24.73 -4.16
N TYR A 72 10.33 23.65 -4.80
CA TYR A 72 11.68 23.12 -4.49
C TYR A 72 12.74 23.21 -5.58
N ARG A 73 12.35 23.40 -6.85
CA ARG A 73 13.33 23.48 -7.96
C ARG A 73 14.07 24.83 -8.00
N ASP A 74 13.41 25.89 -7.53
CA ASP A 74 13.92 27.27 -7.52
C ASP A 74 14.07 27.81 -6.08
N ILE A 75 14.65 27.01 -5.17
CA ILE A 75 14.88 27.47 -3.78
C ILE A 75 16.15 28.32 -3.70
N ASP A 76 15.95 29.62 -3.47
CA ASP A 76 17.04 30.55 -3.17
C ASP A 76 17.49 30.50 -1.69
N ASP A 77 16.56 30.25 -0.76
CA ASP A 77 16.81 30.19 0.69
C ASP A 77 16.37 28.85 1.30
N TRP A 78 17.34 27.92 1.36
CA TRP A 78 17.14 26.57 1.89
C TRP A 78 16.77 26.55 3.38
N CYS A 79 17.28 27.50 4.18
CA CYS A 79 16.95 27.56 5.60
C CYS A 79 15.51 27.99 5.81
N LYS A 80 15.06 29.02 5.10
CA LYS A 80 13.66 29.46 5.14
C LYS A 80 12.71 28.37 4.65
N TYR A 81 13.07 27.68 3.56
CA TYR A 81 12.30 26.55 3.06
C TYR A 81 12.18 25.44 4.11
N GLY A 82 13.30 24.97 4.67
CA GLY A 82 13.31 23.87 5.65
C GLY A 82 12.52 24.19 6.93
N ARG A 83 12.61 25.44 7.42
CA ARG A 83 11.78 25.90 8.55
C ARG A 83 10.29 25.85 8.24
N ARG A 84 9.90 26.26 7.03
CA ARG A 84 8.49 26.22 6.61
C ARG A 84 7.99 24.78 6.60
N CYS A 85 8.74 23.86 5.98
CA CYS A 85 8.37 22.44 5.96
C CYS A 85 8.28 21.86 7.37
N TYR A 86 9.26 22.12 8.22
CA TYR A 86 9.23 21.69 9.62
C TYR A 86 8.03 22.25 10.41
N HIS A 87 7.68 23.53 10.21
CA HIS A 87 6.47 24.10 10.82
C HIS A 87 5.18 23.44 10.29
N SER A 88 5.13 23.13 8.99
CA SER A 88 4.01 22.38 8.39
C SER A 88 3.90 20.98 8.98
N ASP A 89 4.99 20.23 9.07
CA ASP A 89 5.03 18.87 9.66
C ASP A 89 4.50 18.88 11.09
N ASN A 90 5.00 19.78 11.95
CA ASN A 90 4.55 19.89 13.34
C ASN A 90 3.08 20.29 13.44
N HIS A 91 2.60 21.16 12.55
CA HIS A 91 1.20 21.56 12.50
C HIS A 91 0.29 20.40 12.08
N ILE A 92 0.72 19.58 11.11
CA ILE A 92 0.01 18.37 10.68
C ILE A 92 -0.01 17.34 11.81
N LEU A 93 1.14 17.05 12.42
CA LEU A 93 1.25 16.12 13.55
C LEU A 93 0.33 16.52 14.70
N HIS A 94 0.33 17.80 15.09
CA HIS A 94 -0.57 18.32 16.13
C HIS A 94 -2.04 18.15 15.78
N ARG A 95 -2.41 18.24 14.49
CA ARG A 95 -3.79 17.98 14.05
C ARG A 95 -4.14 16.50 14.13
N ILE A 96 -3.20 15.61 13.80
CA ILE A 96 -3.37 14.15 13.96
C ILE A 96 -3.52 13.80 15.43
N GLU A 97 -2.68 14.32 16.32
CA GLU A 97 -2.81 14.12 17.78
C GLU A 97 -4.12 14.68 18.35
N LYS A 98 -4.68 15.73 17.75
CA LYS A 98 -6.03 16.21 18.08
C LYS A 98 -7.13 15.31 17.54
N LEU A 99 -6.87 14.60 16.45
CA LEU A 99 -7.79 13.65 15.84
C LEU A 99 -7.90 12.39 16.73
N THR A 100 -6.78 11.87 17.24
CA THR A 100 -6.75 10.74 18.18
C THR A 100 -7.51 11.02 19.49
N LYS A 101 -7.66 12.30 19.87
CA LYS A 101 -8.43 12.73 21.05
C LYS A 101 -9.90 13.06 20.75
N THR A 102 -10.42 12.65 19.59
CA THR A 102 -11.79 12.96 19.16
C THR A 102 -12.72 11.77 19.31
N TYR A 103 -13.79 11.96 20.08
CA TYR A 103 -14.72 10.89 20.47
C TYR A 103 -15.97 10.81 19.60
N SER A 104 -16.48 11.97 19.20
CA SER A 104 -17.63 12.07 18.30
C SER A 104 -17.18 11.72 16.88
N SER A 105 -17.84 10.75 16.25
CA SER A 105 -17.58 10.33 14.87
C SER A 105 -17.75 11.51 13.89
N SER A 106 -18.82 12.31 14.01
CA SER A 106 -19.01 13.49 13.17
C SER A 106 -17.88 14.51 13.34
N THR A 107 -17.44 14.74 14.58
CA THR A 107 -16.30 15.64 14.86
C THR A 107 -14.98 15.08 14.32
N TYR A 108 -14.79 13.76 14.40
CA TYR A 108 -13.62 13.06 13.87
C TYR A 108 -13.51 13.28 12.36
N TRP A 109 -14.55 12.94 11.62
CA TRP A 109 -14.57 13.06 10.17
C TRP A 109 -14.50 14.52 9.70
N ASN A 110 -15.11 15.46 10.43
CA ASN A 110 -14.95 16.89 10.15
C ASN A 110 -13.49 17.34 10.32
N LYS A 111 -12.80 16.91 11.38
CA LYS A 111 -11.38 17.21 11.58
C LYS A 111 -10.51 16.53 10.51
N PHE A 112 -10.83 15.28 10.17
CA PHE A 112 -10.17 14.51 9.11
C PHE A 112 -10.23 15.26 7.77
N ASP A 113 -11.42 15.70 7.35
CA ASP A 113 -11.63 16.49 6.13
C ASP A 113 -10.92 17.87 6.17
N ILE A 114 -10.94 18.56 7.33
CA ILE A 114 -10.20 19.82 7.53
C ILE A 114 -8.69 19.61 7.38
N ILE A 115 -8.15 18.48 7.82
CA ILE A 115 -6.74 18.15 7.68
C ILE A 115 -6.39 18.04 6.19
N LEU A 116 -7.17 17.27 5.43
CA LEU A 116 -6.98 17.01 4.02
C LEU A 116 -7.07 18.27 3.15
N LYS A 117 -8.14 19.07 3.31
CA LYS A 117 -8.38 20.28 2.51
C LYS A 117 -7.31 21.36 2.64
N ASN A 118 -6.63 21.43 3.78
CA ASN A 118 -5.73 22.54 4.09
C ASN A 118 -4.24 22.25 3.87
N ASN A 119 -3.84 21.00 3.61
CA ASN A 119 -2.42 20.63 3.64
C ASN A 119 -1.99 19.57 2.61
N TYR A 120 -2.82 19.16 1.65
CA TYR A 120 -2.60 18.03 0.72
C TYR A 120 -1.13 17.77 0.34
N ASP A 121 -0.44 18.76 -0.24
CA ASP A 121 0.93 18.60 -0.74
C ASP A 121 2.02 18.53 0.36
N ALA A 122 1.75 19.11 1.53
CA ALA A 122 2.71 19.16 2.65
C ALA A 122 2.57 17.93 3.56
N MET A 123 1.52 17.13 3.40
CA MET A 123 1.22 16.01 4.28
C MET A 123 1.98 14.74 3.94
N ILE A 124 2.20 14.47 2.66
CA ILE A 124 2.77 13.18 2.23
C ILE A 124 4.10 12.90 2.94
N PRO A 125 5.10 13.80 2.98
CA PRO A 125 6.37 13.49 3.63
C PRO A 125 6.25 13.10 5.11
N ILE A 126 5.43 13.83 5.88
CA ILE A 126 5.26 13.55 7.31
C ILE A 126 4.41 12.31 7.56
N LEU A 127 3.36 12.07 6.76
CA LEU A 127 2.54 10.86 6.84
C LEU A 127 3.38 9.63 6.52
N THR A 128 4.09 9.64 5.39
CA THR A 128 5.02 8.57 4.99
C THR A 128 6.06 8.34 6.09
N LYS A 129 6.66 9.39 6.65
CA LYS A 129 7.61 9.25 7.76
C LYS A 129 7.01 8.54 8.97
N ILE A 130 5.79 8.91 9.39
CA ILE A 130 5.11 8.30 10.54
C ILE A 130 4.88 6.80 10.29
N ILE A 131 4.43 6.43 9.09
CA ILE A 131 4.11 5.04 8.77
C ILE A 131 5.38 4.21 8.54
N THR A 132 6.38 4.72 7.82
CA THR A 132 7.60 3.95 7.51
C THR A 132 8.59 3.87 8.67
N GLN A 133 8.44 4.70 9.70
CA GLN A 133 9.30 4.64 10.89
C GLN A 133 9.14 3.29 11.59
N GLU A 134 10.24 2.53 11.68
CA GLU A 134 10.26 1.28 12.42
C GLU A 134 9.87 1.50 13.88
N TYR A 135 9.15 0.55 14.44
CA TYR A 135 8.84 0.58 15.87
C TYR A 135 10.09 0.15 16.64
N ASP A 136 10.69 1.08 17.39
CA ASP A 136 11.88 0.84 18.21
C ASP A 136 11.60 1.20 19.66
N ILE A 137 11.52 0.21 20.55
CA ILE A 137 11.24 0.40 21.98
C ILE A 137 12.19 1.40 22.65
N HIS A 138 13.42 1.53 22.17
CA HIS A 138 14.44 2.41 22.74
C HIS A 138 14.39 3.84 22.17
N SER A 139 13.57 4.07 21.14
CA SER A 139 13.43 5.39 20.53
C SER A 139 12.42 6.25 21.30
N PRO A 140 12.84 7.39 21.89
CA PRO A 140 11.92 8.34 22.53
C PRO A 140 11.02 9.07 21.51
N HIS A 141 11.20 8.82 20.22
CA HIS A 141 10.49 9.47 19.12
C HIS A 141 9.50 8.55 18.43
N ASN A 142 9.09 7.45 19.07
CA ASN A 142 8.04 6.60 18.53
C ASN A 142 6.68 7.27 18.57
N PHE A 143 6.02 7.31 17.42
CA PHE A 143 4.60 7.64 17.34
C PHE A 143 3.76 6.54 17.98
N SER A 144 2.71 6.94 18.71
CA SER A 144 1.72 6.02 19.26
C SER A 144 1.01 5.25 18.14
N PHE A 145 0.44 4.09 18.48
CA PHE A 145 -0.28 3.27 17.52
C PHE A 145 -1.45 4.02 16.91
N ASP A 146 -2.22 4.76 17.71
CA ASP A 146 -3.35 5.57 17.23
C ASP A 146 -2.91 6.67 16.24
N VAL A 147 -1.81 7.38 16.52
CA VAL A 147 -1.25 8.38 15.60
C VAL A 147 -0.85 7.73 14.27
N ARG A 148 -0.23 6.55 14.30
CA ARG A 148 0.16 5.80 13.10
C ARG A 148 -1.08 5.36 12.30
N THR A 149 -2.11 4.84 12.96
CA THR A 149 -3.37 4.45 12.29
C THR A 149 -4.07 5.65 11.67
N CYS A 150 -4.16 6.79 12.35
CA CYS A 150 -4.72 8.00 11.77
C CYS A 150 -3.90 8.52 10.59
N ALA A 151 -2.57 8.46 10.68
CA ALA A 151 -1.68 8.84 9.58
C ALA A 151 -1.84 7.92 8.37
N GLN A 152 -1.97 6.61 8.60
CA GLN A 152 -2.24 5.62 7.55
C GLN A 152 -3.59 5.92 6.87
N GLN A 153 -4.67 6.14 7.63
CA GLN A 153 -5.97 6.47 7.04
C GLN A 153 -5.95 7.75 6.18
N LEU A 154 -5.23 8.78 6.65
CA LEU A 154 -5.05 10.01 5.88
C LEU A 154 -4.25 9.75 4.59
N LEU A 155 -3.26 8.87 4.64
CA LEU A 155 -2.47 8.51 3.47
C LEU A 155 -3.25 7.62 2.50
N ASP A 156 -3.94 6.59 2.98
CA ASP A 156 -4.85 5.73 2.21
C ASP A 156 -5.87 6.59 1.44
N TYR A 157 -6.46 7.58 2.12
CA TYR A 157 -7.35 8.54 1.46
C TYR A 157 -6.70 9.22 0.25
N LEU A 158 -5.47 9.75 0.42
CA LEU A 158 -4.74 10.44 -0.66
C LEU A 158 -4.34 9.47 -1.79
N ARG A 159 -3.98 8.24 -1.43
CA ARG A 159 -3.48 7.21 -2.35
C ARG A 159 -4.60 6.59 -3.18
N HIS A 160 -5.72 6.26 -2.56
CA HIS A 160 -6.80 5.52 -3.20
C HIS A 160 -7.70 6.40 -4.08
N GLU A 161 -7.57 7.73 -4.01
CA GLU A 161 -8.30 8.68 -4.86
C GLU A 161 -8.21 8.30 -6.35
N LYS A 162 -7.00 7.98 -6.84
CA LYS A 162 -6.77 7.62 -8.24
C LYS A 162 -7.29 6.24 -8.62
N TYR A 163 -7.22 5.27 -7.70
CA TYR A 163 -7.88 3.98 -7.88
C TYR A 163 -9.38 4.16 -8.11
N PHE A 164 -10.06 4.93 -7.25
CA PHE A 164 -11.48 5.20 -7.40
C PHE A 164 -11.81 6.05 -8.64
N GLU A 165 -10.97 7.01 -9.03
CA GLU A 165 -11.14 7.73 -10.29
C GLU A 165 -11.14 6.78 -11.50
N ASN A 166 -10.21 5.82 -11.54
CA ASN A 166 -10.13 4.80 -12.59
C ASN A 166 -11.31 3.82 -12.54
N VAL A 167 -11.87 3.58 -11.35
CA VAL A 167 -13.01 2.70 -11.14
C VAL A 167 -14.32 3.35 -11.63
N TRP A 168 -14.57 4.61 -11.28
CA TRP A 168 -15.86 5.28 -11.50
C TRP A 168 -15.98 6.08 -12.80
N TYR A 169 -14.89 6.67 -13.31
CA TYR A 169 -14.95 7.62 -14.43
C TYR A 169 -14.46 7.01 -15.76
N GLN A 170 -15.05 5.87 -16.13
CA GLN A 170 -14.73 5.08 -17.33
C GLN A 170 -14.76 5.92 -18.63
N SER A 171 -15.65 6.91 -18.72
CA SER A 171 -15.91 7.71 -19.93
C SER A 171 -14.74 8.61 -20.37
N PHE A 172 -13.79 8.93 -19.47
CA PHE A 172 -12.61 9.73 -19.83
C PHE A 172 -11.47 8.89 -20.44
N PHE A 173 -11.44 7.58 -20.20
CA PHE A 173 -10.31 6.72 -20.56
C PHE A 173 -10.47 5.96 -21.89
N ASN A 174 -11.67 6.02 -22.51
CA ASN A 174 -11.92 5.47 -23.84
C ASN A 174 -11.12 6.14 -24.97
N THR A 175 -10.29 7.15 -24.65
CA THR A 175 -9.50 7.92 -25.62
C THR A 175 -7.99 7.96 -25.38
N THR A 176 -7.45 7.35 -24.32
CA THR A 176 -6.01 7.46 -24.06
C THR A 176 -5.22 6.37 -24.78
N ASN A 177 -4.49 6.79 -25.83
CA ASN A 177 -3.36 6.09 -26.41
C ASN A 177 -2.49 5.43 -25.32
N CYS A 178 -2.19 4.16 -25.56
CA CYS A 178 -1.40 3.12 -24.87
C CYS A 178 -0.08 3.50 -24.12
N GLY A 179 0.16 4.75 -23.73
CA GLY A 179 1.41 5.18 -23.09
C GLY A 179 1.41 5.19 -21.56
N GLN A 180 0.27 5.00 -20.90
CA GLN A 180 0.12 5.21 -19.45
C GLN A 180 -0.34 3.97 -18.67
N THR A 181 -0.15 2.76 -19.21
CA THR A 181 -0.65 1.54 -18.57
C THR A 181 -0.03 1.27 -17.20
N GLU A 182 1.27 1.55 -17.04
CA GLU A 182 1.92 1.40 -15.72
C GLU A 182 1.28 2.27 -14.64
N SER A 183 0.83 3.49 -14.96
CA SER A 183 0.16 4.32 -13.95
C SER A 183 -1.14 3.71 -13.47
N VAL A 184 -1.92 3.06 -14.35
CA VAL A 184 -3.18 2.40 -13.97
C VAL A 184 -2.92 1.25 -12.99
N PHE A 185 -1.96 0.39 -13.30
CA PHE A 185 -1.56 -0.70 -12.39
C PHE A 185 -0.84 -0.20 -11.13
N MET A 186 -0.23 0.98 -11.19
CA MET A 186 0.37 1.62 -10.02
C MET A 186 -0.71 2.15 -9.07
N ASP A 187 -1.78 2.76 -9.61
CA ASP A 187 -2.94 3.21 -8.83
C ASP A 187 -3.58 2.04 -8.08
N PHE A 188 -3.67 0.88 -8.73
CA PHE A 188 -4.06 -0.37 -8.08
C PHE A 188 -3.07 -0.80 -6.99
N SER A 189 -1.77 -0.71 -7.28
CA SER A 189 -0.72 -1.13 -6.34
C SER A 189 -0.69 -0.28 -5.06
N MET A 190 -1.34 0.89 -5.05
CA MET A 190 -1.45 1.73 -3.85
C MET A 190 -2.33 1.13 -2.77
N LEU A 191 -3.17 0.15 -3.12
CA LEU A 191 -3.96 -0.63 -2.15
C LEU A 191 -3.10 -1.61 -1.33
N ASP A 192 -1.85 -1.86 -1.73
CA ASP A 192 -0.90 -2.61 -0.90
C ASP A 192 -0.59 -1.78 0.36
N PRO A 193 -0.83 -2.30 1.58
CA PRO A 193 -0.57 -1.52 2.78
C PRO A 193 0.92 -1.11 2.87
N SER A 194 1.85 -1.91 2.31
CA SER A 194 3.30 -1.61 2.32
C SER A 194 3.74 -0.64 1.22
N PHE A 195 2.82 -0.12 0.43
CA PHE A 195 3.14 0.54 -0.83
C PHE A 195 4.15 1.69 -0.67
N ASP A 196 3.98 2.59 0.31
CA ASP A 196 4.93 3.69 0.55
C ASP A 196 6.34 3.23 0.94
N ARG A 197 6.47 2.06 1.59
CA ARG A 197 7.76 1.43 1.90
C ARG A 197 8.43 0.88 0.64
N LEU A 198 7.63 0.44 -0.34
CA LEU A 198 8.07 -0.18 -1.58
C LEU A 198 8.27 0.82 -2.73
N ALA A 199 7.56 1.95 -2.72
CA ALA A 199 7.59 2.95 -3.78
C ALA A 199 9.02 3.39 -4.18
N PRO A 200 9.99 3.59 -3.27
CA PRO A 200 11.36 3.92 -3.62
C PRO A 200 12.05 2.89 -4.54
N HIS A 201 11.63 1.62 -4.51
CA HIS A 201 12.20 0.57 -5.34
C HIS A 201 11.92 0.76 -6.84
N ILE A 202 10.82 1.45 -7.19
CA ILE A 202 10.48 1.77 -8.59
C ILE A 202 11.58 2.64 -9.20
N LEU A 203 11.97 3.71 -8.49
CA LEU A 203 13.05 4.60 -8.94
C LEU A 203 14.40 3.89 -8.92
N ARG A 204 14.67 3.09 -7.88
CA ARG A 204 15.89 2.27 -7.81
C ARG A 204 16.05 1.40 -9.06
N VAL A 205 15.01 0.67 -9.46
CA VAL A 205 15.06 -0.22 -10.63
C VAL A 205 15.29 0.60 -11.90
N ARG A 206 14.50 1.65 -12.13
CA ARG A 206 14.64 2.52 -13.31
C ARG A 206 16.05 3.12 -13.41
N ASN A 207 16.57 3.68 -12.32
CA ASN A 207 17.90 4.28 -12.28
C ASN A 207 19.03 3.25 -12.44
N THR A 208 18.83 2.02 -11.94
CA THR A 208 19.80 0.93 -12.11
C THR A 208 19.84 0.49 -13.58
N VAL A 209 18.68 0.34 -14.22
CA VAL A 209 18.61 0.03 -15.66
C VAL A 209 19.26 1.15 -16.48
N ASP A 210 18.98 2.41 -16.16
CA ASP A 210 19.61 3.55 -16.84
C ASP A 210 21.13 3.53 -16.69
N SER A 211 21.64 3.24 -15.48
CA SER A 211 23.07 3.13 -15.22
C SER A 211 23.73 1.98 -15.99
N LEU A 212 23.08 0.82 -16.07
CA LEU A 212 23.57 -0.34 -16.83
C LEU A 212 23.60 -0.06 -18.34
N LEU A 213 22.58 0.61 -18.86
CA LEU A 213 22.53 1.01 -20.26
C LEU A 213 23.60 2.06 -20.58
N LEU A 214 23.75 3.09 -19.74
CA LEU A 214 24.81 4.09 -19.90
C LEU A 214 26.19 3.44 -19.90
N ALA A 215 26.49 2.57 -18.94
CA ALA A 215 27.76 1.86 -18.87
C ALA A 215 28.03 1.02 -20.13
N LYS A 216 27.01 0.29 -20.62
CA LYS A 216 27.11 -0.55 -21.82
C LYS A 216 27.43 0.25 -23.10
N TYR A 217 27.02 1.51 -23.15
CA TYR A 217 27.23 2.40 -24.30
C TYR A 217 28.23 3.54 -23.99
N ASN A 218 29.21 3.31 -23.10
CA ASN A 218 30.28 4.28 -22.78
C ASN A 218 29.76 5.68 -22.43
N ASN A 219 28.66 5.74 -21.67
CA ASN A 219 27.94 6.97 -21.28
C ASN A 219 27.38 7.80 -22.45
N ARG A 220 27.13 7.17 -23.61
CA ARG A 220 26.55 7.83 -24.79
C ARG A 220 25.21 7.20 -25.16
N LEU A 221 24.10 7.80 -24.69
CA LEU A 221 22.76 7.32 -25.02
C LEU A 221 22.42 7.46 -26.50
N GLU A 222 23.10 8.36 -27.23
CA GLU A 222 22.95 8.52 -28.68
C GLU A 222 23.24 7.22 -29.43
N SER A 223 24.21 6.44 -28.95
CA SER A 223 24.53 5.13 -29.53
C SER A 223 23.37 4.15 -29.37
N LEU A 224 22.67 4.17 -28.24
CA LEU A 224 21.46 3.37 -28.05
C LEU A 224 20.33 3.85 -28.99
N TYR A 225 20.12 5.16 -29.14
CA TYR A 225 19.07 5.71 -30.01
C TYR A 225 19.27 5.41 -31.50
N SER A 226 20.51 5.13 -31.93
CA SER A 226 20.81 4.70 -33.30
C SER A 226 20.37 3.26 -33.61
N ILE A 227 20.08 2.45 -32.58
CA ILE A 227 19.68 1.05 -32.73
C ILE A 227 18.19 0.98 -33.11
N ARG A 228 17.82 -0.02 -33.90
CA ARG A 228 16.42 -0.27 -34.28
C ARG A 228 15.53 -0.50 -33.05
N PRO A 229 14.26 -0.02 -33.06
CA PRO A 229 13.31 -0.18 -31.96
C PRO A 229 13.26 -1.58 -31.35
N ALA A 230 13.08 -2.64 -32.16
CA ALA A 230 12.96 -4.01 -31.66
C ALA A 230 14.20 -4.48 -30.86
N LEU A 231 15.40 -4.19 -31.38
CA LEU A 231 16.66 -4.51 -30.71
C LEU A 231 16.87 -3.65 -29.45
N ARG A 232 16.44 -2.37 -29.47
CA ARG A 232 16.45 -1.52 -28.26
C ARG A 232 15.60 -2.15 -27.15
N VAL A 233 14.38 -2.60 -27.46
CA VAL A 233 13.52 -3.28 -26.48
C VAL A 233 14.19 -4.53 -25.94
N GLU A 234 14.80 -5.35 -26.80
CA GLU A 234 15.51 -6.56 -26.37
C GLU A 234 16.63 -6.27 -25.38
N ILE A 235 17.44 -5.25 -25.67
CA ILE A 235 18.53 -4.78 -24.82
C ILE A 235 17.98 -4.26 -23.49
N ILE A 236 16.97 -3.40 -23.52
CA ILE A 236 16.34 -2.81 -22.31
C ILE A 236 15.76 -3.92 -21.44
N ALA A 237 14.94 -4.80 -22.02
CA ALA A 237 14.33 -5.92 -21.30
C ALA A 237 15.40 -6.86 -20.71
N LYS A 238 16.55 -7.04 -21.38
CA LYS A 238 17.64 -7.88 -20.87
C LYS A 238 18.29 -7.28 -19.63
N GLU A 239 18.54 -5.98 -19.62
CA GLU A 239 19.10 -5.33 -18.43
C GLU A 239 18.06 -5.26 -17.30
N LEU A 240 16.78 -4.99 -17.62
CA LEU A 240 15.68 -5.02 -16.65
C LEU A 240 15.57 -6.39 -15.94
N TYR A 241 15.59 -7.49 -16.68
CA TYR A 241 15.49 -8.84 -16.11
C TYR A 241 16.62 -9.14 -15.12
N LYS A 242 17.84 -8.64 -15.37
CA LYS A 242 18.95 -8.76 -14.42
C LYS A 242 18.68 -7.98 -13.14
N VAL A 243 18.12 -6.78 -13.25
CA VAL A 243 17.82 -5.91 -12.11
C VAL A 243 16.68 -6.49 -11.27
N LEU A 244 15.61 -6.95 -11.91
CA LEU A 244 14.47 -7.59 -11.25
C LEU A 244 14.77 -9.02 -10.77
N LYS A 245 15.91 -9.60 -11.17
CA LYS A 245 16.28 -11.00 -10.87
C LYS A 245 15.23 -12.01 -11.38
N VAL A 246 14.55 -11.68 -12.47
CA VAL A 246 13.55 -12.55 -13.09
C VAL A 246 14.27 -13.75 -13.71
N GLY A 247 13.89 -14.96 -13.28
CA GLY A 247 14.49 -16.21 -13.75
C GLY A 247 15.75 -16.68 -13.02
N SER A 248 16.23 -15.96 -11.98
CA SER A 248 17.33 -16.44 -11.13
C SER A 248 16.85 -17.24 -9.91
N VAL A 249 15.56 -17.56 -9.83
CA VAL A 249 15.01 -18.37 -8.75
C VAL A 249 14.98 -19.82 -9.24
N ASP A 250 15.70 -20.71 -8.55
CA ASP A 250 15.72 -22.17 -8.77
C ASP A 250 14.34 -22.87 -8.55
N LYS A 251 13.25 -22.10 -8.49
CA LYS A 251 11.90 -22.52 -8.11
C LYS A 251 10.82 -22.31 -9.17
N ILE A 252 11.17 -21.99 -10.42
CA ILE A 252 10.15 -21.88 -11.46
C ILE A 252 9.76 -23.31 -11.88
N THR A 253 8.71 -23.84 -11.25
CA THR A 253 8.07 -25.09 -11.61
C THR A 253 7.41 -24.97 -12.98
N THR A 254 7.24 -26.10 -13.69
CA THR A 254 6.53 -26.13 -14.98
C THR A 254 5.08 -25.66 -14.88
N ASP A 255 4.47 -25.83 -13.69
CA ASP A 255 3.15 -25.29 -13.35
C ASP A 255 3.34 -24.13 -12.36
N ARG A 256 3.53 -22.92 -12.88
CA ARG A 256 3.64 -21.74 -12.03
C ARG A 256 2.26 -21.38 -11.49
N LYS A 257 2.19 -21.08 -10.19
CA LYS A 257 0.99 -20.57 -9.52
C LYS A 257 1.17 -19.08 -9.22
N TYR A 258 0.09 -18.32 -9.33
CA TYR A 258 0.09 -16.90 -8.94
C TYR A 258 -0.29 -16.75 -7.48
N TYR A 259 0.38 -15.80 -6.82
CA TYR A 259 0.12 -15.39 -5.44
C TYR A 259 -0.37 -13.94 -5.43
N ASN A 260 -0.98 -13.51 -4.32
CA ASN A 260 -1.52 -12.14 -4.21
C ASN A 260 -0.47 -11.09 -4.59
N GLU A 261 0.77 -11.31 -4.17
CA GLU A 261 1.88 -10.38 -4.39
C GLU A 261 2.27 -10.21 -5.87
N ASP A 262 1.99 -11.21 -6.72
CA ASP A 262 2.33 -11.17 -8.16
C ASP A 262 1.50 -10.14 -8.94
N TYR A 263 0.43 -9.59 -8.35
CA TYR A 263 -0.45 -8.60 -8.97
C TYR A 263 -0.14 -7.15 -8.59
N PHE A 264 0.84 -6.91 -7.70
CA PHE A 264 1.21 -5.57 -7.24
C PHE A 264 2.55 -5.14 -7.83
N LEU A 265 2.57 -4.08 -8.64
CA LEU A 265 3.79 -3.57 -9.28
C LEU A 265 4.86 -3.19 -8.27
N SER A 266 4.47 -2.61 -7.12
CA SER A 266 5.38 -2.25 -6.03
C SER A 266 6.21 -3.45 -5.55
N ARG A 267 5.58 -4.63 -5.41
CA ARG A 267 6.21 -5.89 -5.00
C ARG A 267 7.16 -6.44 -6.06
N ILE A 268 6.78 -6.35 -7.33
CA ILE A 268 7.61 -6.76 -8.46
C ILE A 268 8.87 -5.88 -8.54
N TYR A 269 8.72 -4.55 -8.44
CA TYR A 269 9.85 -3.62 -8.44
C TYR A 269 10.79 -3.79 -7.24
N ALA A 270 10.24 -4.18 -6.08
CA ALA A 270 11.04 -4.50 -4.91
C ALA A 270 11.83 -5.81 -5.07
N GLY A 271 11.37 -6.71 -5.94
CA GLY A 271 11.91 -8.06 -6.10
C GLY A 271 11.35 -9.07 -5.09
N GLU A 272 10.18 -8.76 -4.52
CA GLU A 272 9.46 -9.59 -3.55
C GLU A 272 8.42 -10.50 -4.22
N ALA A 273 8.05 -10.19 -5.46
CA ALA A 273 7.13 -10.97 -6.28
C ALA A 273 7.76 -11.24 -7.65
N LEU A 274 7.36 -12.36 -8.26
CA LEU A 274 7.81 -12.74 -9.60
C LEU A 274 7.04 -11.96 -10.68
N GLY A 275 5.78 -11.64 -10.39
CA GLY A 275 4.91 -10.81 -11.20
C GLY A 275 4.12 -11.55 -12.27
N HIS A 276 2.91 -11.09 -12.53
CA HIS A 276 2.10 -11.54 -13.66
C HIS A 276 2.76 -11.12 -14.99
N PRO A 277 2.75 -11.94 -16.07
CA PRO A 277 3.37 -11.62 -17.36
C PRO A 277 2.98 -10.26 -17.92
N LEU A 278 1.69 -9.91 -17.82
CA LEU A 278 1.19 -8.59 -18.25
C LEU A 278 1.90 -7.46 -17.50
N LEU A 279 2.08 -7.58 -16.18
CA LEU A 279 2.74 -6.56 -15.36
C LEU A 279 4.23 -6.44 -15.70
N ILE A 280 4.90 -7.54 -16.07
CA ILE A 280 6.28 -7.49 -16.58
C ILE A 280 6.34 -6.73 -17.91
N LEU A 281 5.41 -6.97 -18.83
CA LEU A 281 5.30 -6.23 -20.09
C LEU A 281 5.02 -4.74 -19.86
N VAL A 282 4.19 -4.40 -18.86
CA VAL A 282 3.91 -3.02 -18.44
C VAL A 282 5.19 -2.30 -17.99
N ILE A 283 6.01 -2.95 -17.16
CA ILE A 283 7.29 -2.39 -16.71
C ILE A 283 8.23 -2.19 -17.91
N ILE A 284 8.33 -3.17 -18.81
CA ILE A 284 9.15 -3.07 -20.04
C ILE A 284 8.67 -1.89 -20.90
N GLN A 285 7.36 -1.76 -21.11
CA GLN A 285 6.77 -0.67 -21.89
C GLN A 285 7.16 0.69 -21.32
N SER A 286 7.01 0.87 -20.00
CA SER A 286 7.33 2.12 -19.32
C SER A 286 8.79 2.53 -19.48
N ILE A 287 9.72 1.59 -19.28
CA ILE A 287 11.15 1.87 -19.42
C ILE A 287 11.48 2.14 -20.89
N CYS A 288 10.96 1.35 -21.84
CA CYS A 288 11.14 1.55 -23.28
C CYS A 288 10.73 2.96 -23.74
N ARG A 289 9.67 3.52 -23.14
CA ARG A 289 9.21 4.88 -23.43
C ARG A 289 10.27 5.94 -23.10
N ARG A 290 11.01 5.80 -21.99
CA ARG A 290 12.14 6.70 -21.64
C ARG A 290 13.22 6.73 -22.73
N TYR A 291 13.33 5.63 -23.49
CA TYR A 291 14.28 5.46 -24.59
C TYR A 291 13.72 5.72 -25.98
N LYS A 292 12.59 6.45 -26.08
CA LYS A 292 11.95 6.86 -27.34
C LYS A 292 11.64 5.64 -28.23
N VAL A 293 11.15 4.56 -27.62
CA VAL A 293 10.59 3.42 -28.35
C VAL A 293 9.08 3.53 -28.29
N GLU A 294 8.44 3.48 -29.45
CA GLU A 294 6.98 3.47 -29.55
C GLU A 294 6.47 2.02 -29.48
N THR A 295 5.52 1.78 -28.59
CA THR A 295 5.02 0.44 -28.30
C THR A 295 3.53 0.50 -27.95
N SER A 296 2.78 -0.52 -28.36
CA SER A 296 1.39 -0.74 -27.97
C SER A 296 1.30 -2.04 -27.17
N LEU A 297 0.90 -1.93 -25.91
CA LEU A 297 0.64 -3.09 -25.06
C LEU A 297 -0.74 -3.67 -25.36
N THR A 298 -0.82 -4.98 -25.43
CA THR A 298 -2.03 -5.79 -25.56
C THR A 298 -2.11 -6.71 -24.34
N GLU A 299 -3.14 -7.54 -24.25
CA GLU A 299 -3.34 -8.44 -23.11
C GLU A 299 -2.17 -9.41 -22.88
N TYR A 300 -1.58 -9.92 -23.97
CA TYR A 300 -0.54 -10.95 -23.90
C TYR A 300 0.80 -10.51 -24.47
N TYR A 301 0.82 -9.41 -25.23
CA TYR A 301 1.99 -9.01 -26.01
C TYR A 301 2.26 -7.51 -25.95
N LEU A 302 3.52 -7.14 -26.05
CA LEU A 302 3.97 -5.79 -26.33
C LEU A 302 4.31 -5.67 -27.81
N ALA A 303 3.47 -4.97 -28.58
CA ALA A 303 3.73 -4.67 -29.97
C ALA A 303 4.73 -3.51 -30.09
N ILE A 304 5.84 -3.76 -30.76
CA ILE A 304 6.93 -2.82 -30.97
C ILE A 304 6.79 -2.23 -32.37
N ILE A 305 6.55 -0.93 -32.44
CA ILE A 305 6.37 -0.22 -33.70
C ILE A 305 7.76 0.05 -34.29
N ASP A 306 8.02 -0.52 -35.47
CA ASP A 306 9.26 -0.32 -36.21
C ASP A 306 8.96 -0.16 -37.70
N ASN A 307 8.85 1.09 -38.14
CA ASN A 307 8.58 1.45 -39.53
C ASN A 307 9.67 0.98 -40.51
N ASN A 308 10.84 0.56 -40.02
CA ASN A 308 11.93 0.07 -40.87
C ASN A 308 11.88 -1.45 -41.12
N LEU A 309 10.96 -2.19 -40.47
CA LEU A 309 10.74 -3.60 -40.73
C LEU A 309 9.69 -3.76 -41.85
N GLN A 310 10.02 -4.53 -42.90
CA GLN A 310 9.06 -4.84 -43.98
C GLN A 310 7.79 -5.54 -43.46
N SER A 311 7.87 -6.21 -42.30
CA SER A 311 6.74 -6.85 -41.64
C SER A 311 5.88 -5.89 -40.80
N GLY A 312 6.27 -4.62 -40.63
CA GLY A 312 5.52 -3.60 -39.89
C GLY A 312 5.72 -3.57 -38.37
N GLY A 313 6.31 -4.60 -37.75
CA GLY A 313 6.58 -4.63 -36.31
C GLY A 313 7.16 -5.95 -35.78
N THR A 314 7.46 -5.96 -34.48
CA THR A 314 7.86 -7.15 -33.69
C THR A 314 7.00 -7.22 -32.44
N LEU A 315 6.61 -8.41 -32.01
CA LEU A 315 5.88 -8.64 -30.77
C LEU A 315 6.82 -9.22 -29.71
N LEU A 316 6.65 -8.79 -28.47
CA LEU A 316 7.29 -9.36 -27.30
C LEU A 316 6.24 -9.94 -26.38
N GLY A 317 6.30 -11.25 -26.11
CA GLY A 317 5.53 -11.93 -25.08
C GLY A 317 6.40 -12.31 -23.88
N VAL A 318 5.75 -12.59 -22.76
CA VAL A 318 6.38 -13.19 -21.58
C VAL A 318 5.68 -14.51 -21.30
N ASP A 319 6.44 -15.59 -21.31
CA ASP A 319 5.92 -16.94 -21.05
C ASP A 319 5.37 -17.01 -19.61
N PRO A 320 4.11 -17.43 -19.40
CA PRO A 320 3.48 -17.39 -18.08
C PRO A 320 4.16 -18.31 -17.06
N ASN A 321 4.66 -19.46 -17.51
CA ASN A 321 5.27 -20.46 -16.65
C ASN A 321 6.71 -20.10 -16.31
N THR A 322 7.51 -19.80 -17.34
CA THR A 322 8.96 -19.60 -17.21
C THR A 322 9.37 -18.14 -17.00
N LEU A 323 8.45 -17.19 -17.20
CA LEU A 323 8.70 -15.75 -17.30
C LEU A 323 9.72 -15.36 -18.36
N THR A 324 10.07 -16.28 -19.28
CA THR A 324 11.04 -16.01 -20.32
C THR A 324 10.45 -15.13 -21.41
N ARG A 325 11.29 -14.26 -21.97
CA ARG A 325 10.90 -13.33 -23.04
C ARG A 325 10.86 -14.07 -24.37
N GLN A 326 9.76 -13.92 -25.11
CA GLN A 326 9.57 -14.52 -26.42
C GLN A 326 9.36 -13.43 -27.46
N TYR A 327 10.17 -13.42 -28.52
CA TYR A 327 10.09 -12.43 -29.58
C TYR A 327 9.51 -13.06 -30.84
N PHE A 328 8.52 -12.39 -31.44
CA PHE A 328 7.86 -12.86 -32.64
C PHE A 328 7.88 -11.76 -33.72
N THR A 329 8.34 -12.13 -34.91
CA THR A 329 7.97 -11.40 -36.13
C THR A 329 6.52 -11.72 -36.48
N ASN A 330 5.83 -10.85 -37.23
CA ASN A 330 4.45 -11.11 -37.65
C ASN A 330 4.27 -12.48 -38.32
N ARG A 331 5.22 -12.89 -39.18
CA ARG A 331 5.17 -14.19 -39.84
C ARG A 331 5.38 -15.36 -38.87
N SER A 332 6.29 -15.25 -37.91
CA SER A 332 6.50 -16.30 -36.91
C SER A 332 5.35 -16.39 -35.91
N PHE A 333 4.74 -15.25 -35.58
CA PHE A 333 3.57 -15.17 -34.72
C PHE A 333 2.36 -15.88 -35.33
N VAL A 334 2.03 -15.56 -36.58
CA VAL A 334 0.94 -16.23 -37.31
C VAL A 334 1.18 -17.74 -37.43
N LYS A 335 2.41 -18.14 -37.78
CA LYS A 335 2.77 -19.57 -37.83
C LYS A 335 2.65 -20.28 -36.48
N MET A 336 2.98 -19.60 -35.38
CA MET A 336 2.79 -20.14 -34.03
C MET A 336 1.29 -20.33 -33.76
N LEU A 337 0.47 -19.30 -34.00
CA LEU A 337 -0.97 -19.37 -33.80
C LEU A 337 -1.62 -20.47 -34.64
N CYS A 338 -1.29 -20.60 -35.94
CA CYS A 338 -1.80 -21.69 -36.77
C CYS A 338 -1.49 -23.08 -36.21
N ARG A 339 -0.33 -23.25 -35.55
CA ARG A 339 0.05 -24.52 -34.92
C ARG A 339 -0.76 -24.79 -33.66
N GLU A 340 -0.92 -23.79 -32.82
CA GLU A 340 -1.66 -23.91 -31.55
C GLU A 340 -3.16 -24.09 -31.78
N THR A 341 -3.76 -23.33 -32.70
CA THR A 341 -5.21 -23.36 -32.95
C THR A 341 -5.64 -24.37 -34.00
N GLN A 342 -4.70 -24.94 -34.76
CA GLN A 342 -4.95 -25.84 -35.89
C GLN A 342 -5.84 -25.21 -36.99
N LEU A 343 -5.81 -23.88 -37.14
CA LEU A 343 -6.56 -23.12 -38.15
C LEU A 343 -5.66 -22.71 -39.32
N ASP A 344 -6.25 -22.45 -40.47
CA ASP A 344 -5.52 -21.92 -41.63
C ASP A 344 -5.04 -20.49 -41.40
N GLU A 345 -4.01 -20.09 -42.16
CA GLU A 345 -3.33 -18.80 -42.02
C GLU A 345 -4.29 -17.61 -42.21
N GLN A 346 -5.23 -17.71 -43.15
CA GLN A 346 -6.17 -16.62 -43.43
C GLN A 346 -7.15 -16.43 -42.28
N THR A 347 -7.72 -17.51 -41.75
CA THR A 347 -8.61 -17.45 -40.59
C THR A 347 -7.91 -16.87 -39.35
N VAL A 348 -6.66 -17.26 -39.09
CA VAL A 348 -5.86 -16.71 -37.99
C VAL A 348 -5.64 -15.20 -38.15
N ILE A 349 -5.25 -14.76 -39.34
CA ILE A 349 -5.00 -13.34 -39.65
C ILE A 349 -6.28 -12.51 -39.53
N ASP A 350 -7.41 -13.01 -40.02
CA ASP A 350 -8.64 -12.23 -40.11
C ASP A 350 -9.44 -12.22 -38.79
N SER A 351 -9.37 -13.29 -37.99
CA SER A 351 -10.26 -13.48 -36.84
C SER A 351 -9.55 -13.51 -35.48
N ILE A 352 -8.29 -13.97 -35.39
CA ILE A 352 -7.59 -14.15 -34.11
C ILE A 352 -6.62 -13.00 -33.84
N VAL A 353 -5.75 -12.70 -34.81
CA VAL A 353 -4.72 -11.67 -34.67
C VAL A 353 -5.32 -10.29 -34.31
N PRO A 354 -6.42 -9.81 -34.91
CA PRO A 354 -6.98 -8.51 -34.57
C PRO A 354 -7.45 -8.41 -33.12
N ASN A 355 -7.96 -9.53 -32.56
CA ASN A 355 -8.40 -9.60 -31.18
C ASN A 355 -7.20 -9.67 -30.21
N LEU A 356 -6.22 -10.53 -30.47
CA LEU A 356 -5.01 -10.66 -29.64
C LEU A 356 -4.13 -9.40 -29.65
N LEU A 357 -4.13 -8.66 -30.75
CA LEU A 357 -3.35 -7.44 -30.91
C LEU A 357 -4.15 -6.17 -30.62
N LYS A 358 -5.38 -6.30 -30.10
CA LYS A 358 -6.18 -5.16 -29.66
C LYS A 358 -5.41 -4.44 -28.54
N PRO A 359 -5.14 -3.13 -28.67
CA PRO A 359 -4.49 -2.38 -27.62
C PRO A 359 -5.28 -2.46 -26.31
N LEU A 360 -4.56 -2.60 -25.22
CA LEU A 360 -5.13 -2.67 -23.89
C LEU A 360 -5.79 -1.32 -23.55
N THR A 361 -7.07 -1.36 -23.17
CA THR A 361 -7.80 -0.20 -22.62
C THR A 361 -7.79 -0.26 -21.10
N VAL A 362 -8.15 0.82 -20.40
CA VAL A 362 -8.30 0.81 -18.94
C VAL A 362 -9.35 -0.22 -18.49
N GLU A 363 -10.45 -0.33 -19.23
CA GLU A 363 -11.48 -1.34 -19.02
C GLU A 363 -10.92 -2.76 -19.16
N THR A 364 -10.18 -3.05 -20.23
CA THR A 364 -9.55 -4.37 -20.42
C THR A 364 -8.45 -4.64 -19.38
N CYS A 365 -7.69 -3.63 -18.93
CA CYS A 365 -6.74 -3.77 -17.82
C CYS A 365 -7.44 -4.25 -16.55
N ARG A 366 -8.57 -3.60 -16.21
CA ARG A 366 -9.37 -3.93 -15.02
C ARG A 366 -9.95 -5.33 -15.13
N TYR A 367 -10.64 -5.62 -16.22
CA TYR A 367 -11.26 -6.92 -16.45
C TYR A 367 -10.23 -8.06 -16.34
N ASN A 368 -9.11 -7.94 -17.05
CA ASN A 368 -8.09 -9.00 -17.04
C ASN A 368 -7.46 -9.14 -15.66
N LEU A 369 -7.13 -8.02 -14.99
CA LEU A 369 -6.57 -8.08 -13.64
C LEU A 369 -7.52 -8.77 -12.67
N PHE A 370 -8.80 -8.41 -12.65
CA PHE A 370 -9.76 -8.92 -11.66
C PHE A 370 -10.27 -10.33 -11.99
N CYS A 371 -10.49 -10.65 -13.27
CA CYS A 371 -10.81 -12.00 -13.68
C CYS A 371 -9.66 -12.97 -13.36
N ASP A 372 -8.41 -12.60 -13.67
CA ASP A 372 -7.25 -13.45 -13.41
C ASP A 372 -6.99 -13.63 -11.90
N ILE A 373 -7.15 -12.56 -11.11
CA ILE A 373 -7.02 -12.61 -9.63
C ILE A 373 -7.95 -13.68 -9.04
N SER A 374 -9.20 -13.74 -9.50
CA SER A 374 -10.23 -14.60 -8.90
C SER A 374 -10.07 -16.10 -9.23
N VAL A 375 -9.45 -16.42 -10.37
CA VAL A 375 -9.38 -17.81 -10.88
C VAL A 375 -8.04 -18.48 -10.54
N GLU A 376 -6.94 -17.74 -10.53
CA GLU A 376 -5.60 -18.33 -10.53
C GLU A 376 -4.78 -18.08 -9.26
N CYS A 377 -5.26 -17.21 -8.36
CA CYS A 377 -4.52 -16.80 -7.17
C CYS A 377 -4.67 -17.79 -6.00
N LYS A 378 -3.54 -18.17 -5.36
CA LYS A 378 -3.53 -19.07 -4.19
C LYS A 378 -3.45 -18.36 -2.84
N GLY A 379 -3.66 -17.05 -2.78
CA GLY A 379 -3.37 -16.25 -1.59
C GLY A 379 -1.90 -15.88 -1.50
N SER A 380 -1.39 -15.61 -0.30
CA SER A 380 0.01 -15.21 -0.09
C SER A 380 1.00 -16.38 -0.25
N ILE A 381 2.18 -16.11 -0.82
CA ILE A 381 3.29 -17.09 -0.90
C ILE A 381 3.92 -17.40 0.47
N SER A 382 3.84 -16.50 1.45
CA SER A 382 4.39 -16.75 2.79
C SER A 382 3.53 -17.66 3.64
N ASP A 383 2.24 -17.82 3.28
CA ASP A 383 1.37 -18.77 3.94
C ASP A 383 1.78 -20.20 3.56
N ALA A 384 2.27 -20.97 4.53
CA ALA A 384 2.85 -22.27 4.24
C ALA A 384 1.81 -23.31 3.75
N CYS A 385 0.52 -23.09 4.01
CA CYS A 385 -0.57 -23.88 3.41
C CYS A 385 -0.57 -23.82 1.87
N ASN A 386 0.03 -22.76 1.30
CA ASN A 386 0.11 -22.54 -0.14
C ASN A 386 1.42 -23.06 -0.75
N GLN A 387 2.32 -23.62 0.06
CA GLN A 387 3.59 -24.21 -0.38
C GLN A 387 3.48 -25.73 -0.48
N GLU A 388 3.95 -26.29 -1.60
CA GLU A 388 3.98 -27.74 -1.80
C GLU A 388 5.03 -28.40 -0.91
N GLY A 389 4.66 -29.49 -0.23
CA GLY A 389 5.59 -30.30 0.58
C GLY A 389 5.76 -29.88 2.04
N VAL A 390 5.12 -28.80 2.49
CA VAL A 390 5.06 -28.46 3.91
C VAL A 390 3.85 -29.14 4.53
N SER A 391 4.07 -30.08 5.45
CA SER A 391 2.97 -30.72 6.18
C SER A 391 2.27 -29.68 7.05
N SER A 392 0.93 -29.73 7.13
CA SER A 392 0.14 -28.75 7.90
C SER A 392 0.49 -28.71 9.41
N GLY A 393 1.23 -29.71 9.91
CA GLY A 393 1.71 -29.79 11.29
C GLY A 393 2.96 -28.94 11.59
N ASP A 394 3.79 -28.61 10.59
CA ASP A 394 5.07 -27.89 10.79
C ASP A 394 4.93 -26.36 10.67
N VAL A 395 3.75 -25.88 10.28
CA VAL A 395 3.50 -24.50 9.80
C VAL A 395 3.37 -23.46 10.91
N HIS A 396 3.12 -23.87 12.15
CA HIS A 396 2.54 -22.95 13.14
C HIS A 396 3.53 -22.30 14.11
N SER A 397 4.84 -22.61 14.05
CA SER A 397 5.78 -21.90 14.93
C SER A 397 6.01 -20.45 14.47
N MET A 398 5.90 -19.48 15.39
CA MET A 398 6.09 -18.05 15.13
C MET A 398 7.44 -17.76 14.45
N ASN A 399 8.50 -18.44 14.90
CA ASN A 399 9.84 -18.27 14.32
C ASN A 399 9.82 -18.63 12.83
N ILE A 400 9.14 -19.72 12.44
CA ILE A 400 9.04 -20.12 11.02
C ILE A 400 8.22 -19.10 10.22
N ARG A 401 7.09 -18.59 10.73
CA ARG A 401 6.24 -17.64 9.99
C ARG A 401 6.87 -16.25 9.86
N TYR A 402 7.45 -15.72 10.94
CA TYR A 402 8.24 -14.48 10.92
C TYR A 402 9.41 -14.62 9.93
N GLU A 403 10.18 -15.72 10.02
CA GLU A 403 11.31 -15.96 9.13
C GLU A 403 10.86 -16.10 7.67
N HIS A 404 9.71 -16.72 7.41
CA HIS A 404 9.14 -16.81 6.07
C HIS A 404 8.75 -15.43 5.52
N ILE A 405 8.06 -14.61 6.31
CA ILE A 405 7.71 -13.24 5.90
C ILE A 405 9.00 -12.45 5.63
N MET A 406 9.96 -12.44 6.54
CA MET A 406 11.21 -11.70 6.33
C MET A 406 12.06 -12.26 5.19
N LYS A 407 11.92 -13.54 4.86
CA LYS A 407 12.59 -14.20 3.72
C LYS A 407 11.98 -13.80 2.38
N TYR A 408 10.66 -13.84 2.25
CA TYR A 408 9.96 -13.54 0.99
C TYR A 408 9.71 -12.03 0.82
N PHE A 409 9.53 -11.32 1.92
CA PHE A 409 9.08 -9.93 2.02
C PHE A 409 10.03 -9.07 2.88
N PRO A 410 11.34 -9.02 2.57
CA PRO A 410 12.33 -8.30 3.38
C PRO A 410 12.16 -6.77 3.36
N HIS A 411 11.51 -6.22 2.34
CA HIS A 411 11.30 -4.79 2.15
C HIS A 411 9.93 -4.35 2.68
N SER A 412 8.87 -5.04 2.31
CA SER A 412 7.51 -4.76 2.77
C SER A 412 7.25 -5.22 4.20
N LYS A 413 7.94 -6.27 4.67
CA LYS A 413 7.81 -6.89 6.00
C LYS A 413 6.42 -7.47 6.32
N GLN A 414 5.54 -7.59 5.32
CA GLN A 414 4.22 -8.18 5.46
C GLN A 414 3.72 -8.73 4.12
N GLN A 415 2.82 -9.70 4.19
CA GLN A 415 2.13 -10.26 3.02
C GLN A 415 0.98 -9.37 2.53
N ILE A 416 0.42 -9.67 1.36
CA ILE A 416 -0.85 -9.06 0.91
C ILE A 416 -2.01 -9.88 1.48
N PRO A 417 -2.85 -9.33 2.38
CA PRO A 417 -3.98 -10.04 2.94
C PRO A 417 -5.04 -10.39 1.89
N ASN A 418 -5.63 -11.58 1.97
CA ASN A 418 -6.73 -12.01 1.09
C ASN A 418 -7.94 -11.06 1.15
N LYS A 419 -8.16 -10.37 2.29
CA LYS A 419 -9.23 -9.37 2.42
C LYS A 419 -9.08 -8.20 1.44
N ILE A 420 -7.85 -7.85 1.05
CA ILE A 420 -7.59 -6.79 0.06
C ILE A 420 -7.98 -7.26 -1.34
N MET A 421 -7.63 -8.50 -1.70
CA MET A 421 -8.04 -9.07 -3.00
C MET A 421 -9.56 -9.13 -3.11
N LYS A 422 -10.25 -9.61 -2.06
CA LYS A 422 -11.72 -9.62 -2.00
C LYS A 422 -12.33 -8.23 -2.05
N TYR A 423 -11.69 -7.26 -1.39
CA TYR A 423 -12.12 -5.86 -1.40
C TYR A 423 -12.13 -5.30 -2.82
N ILE A 424 -11.05 -5.53 -3.55
CA ILE A 424 -10.90 -5.14 -4.96
C ILE A 424 -11.98 -5.80 -5.81
N GLU A 425 -12.07 -7.14 -5.80
CA GLU A 425 -13.04 -7.91 -6.58
C GLU A 425 -14.46 -7.42 -6.32
N SER A 426 -14.80 -7.24 -5.05
CA SER A 426 -16.13 -6.79 -4.63
C SER A 426 -16.43 -5.37 -5.08
N ILE A 427 -15.46 -4.47 -5.09
CA ILE A 427 -15.69 -3.11 -5.62
C ILE A 427 -15.99 -3.18 -7.11
N ASP A 428 -15.17 -3.91 -7.87
CA ASP A 428 -15.29 -3.98 -9.32
C ASP A 428 -16.62 -4.60 -9.75
N GLU A 429 -16.99 -5.75 -9.17
CA GLU A 429 -18.27 -6.42 -9.42
C GLU A 429 -19.46 -5.50 -9.16
N ARG A 430 -19.43 -4.74 -8.06
CA ARG A 430 -20.54 -3.86 -7.66
C ARG A 430 -20.60 -2.60 -8.51
N VAL A 431 -19.46 -2.06 -8.93
CA VAL A 431 -19.40 -0.94 -9.87
C VAL A 431 -20.01 -1.34 -11.21
N LEU A 432 -19.66 -2.52 -11.74
CA LEU A 432 -20.24 -3.04 -12.98
C LEU A 432 -21.77 -3.21 -12.88
N GLN A 433 -22.27 -3.70 -11.74
CA GLN A 433 -23.71 -3.83 -11.49
C GLN A 433 -24.42 -2.47 -11.39
N LEU A 434 -23.75 -1.44 -10.85
CA LEU A 434 -24.28 -0.08 -10.77
C LEU A 434 -24.25 0.64 -12.13
N ASP A 435 -23.24 0.40 -12.97
CA ASP A 435 -23.11 0.96 -14.32
C ASP A 435 -24.12 0.33 -15.30
N GLY A 436 -24.43 -0.97 -15.15
CA GLY A 436 -25.47 -1.65 -15.93
C GLY A 436 -26.89 -1.07 -15.77
N HIS A 437 -27.10 -0.16 -14.81
CA HIS A 437 -28.35 0.58 -14.63
C HIS A 437 -28.36 1.99 -15.28
N ASN A 438 -27.24 2.46 -15.86
CA ASN A 438 -27.03 3.87 -16.25
C ASN A 438 -26.60 4.07 -17.72
N GLU A 439 -27.07 3.24 -18.67
CA GLU A 439 -26.76 3.42 -20.11
C GLU A 439 -27.28 4.75 -20.72
N GLU A 440 -28.12 5.52 -20.03
CA GLU A 440 -28.52 6.86 -20.48
C GLU A 440 -27.74 7.97 -19.77
N ASN A 441 -26.71 8.44 -20.47
CA ASN A 441 -26.03 9.75 -20.36
C ASN A 441 -26.33 10.63 -19.13
N SER A 442 -25.27 10.92 -18.38
CA SER A 442 -25.13 12.07 -17.47
C SER A 442 -26.12 12.14 -16.30
N ILE A 443 -25.93 11.29 -15.30
CA ILE A 443 -26.73 11.38 -14.08
C ILE A 443 -25.81 11.71 -12.90
N LYS A 444 -25.92 12.96 -12.42
CA LYS A 444 -25.77 13.24 -11.00
C LYS A 444 -26.77 12.32 -10.29
N LEU A 445 -26.35 11.11 -9.93
CA LEU A 445 -27.18 10.15 -9.22
C LEU A 445 -27.76 10.87 -8.00
N ASP A 446 -29.09 10.96 -7.94
CA ASP A 446 -29.75 11.53 -6.78
C ASP A 446 -29.35 10.69 -5.57
N VAL A 447 -28.58 11.29 -4.68
CA VAL A 447 -28.02 10.68 -3.47
C VAL A 447 -29.10 9.95 -2.65
N ARG A 448 -30.37 10.33 -2.80
CA ARG A 448 -31.51 9.70 -2.13
C ARG A 448 -31.94 8.35 -2.74
N SER A 449 -31.74 8.12 -4.05
CA SER A 449 -32.08 6.84 -4.69
C SER A 449 -31.01 5.78 -4.42
N LEU A 450 -29.73 6.14 -4.49
CA LEU A 450 -28.59 5.25 -4.16
C LEU A 450 -28.65 4.70 -2.73
N LYS A 451 -29.11 5.49 -1.75
CA LYS A 451 -29.27 5.03 -0.36
C LYS A 451 -30.26 3.88 -0.18
N ARG A 452 -31.18 3.68 -1.13
CA ARG A 452 -32.17 2.58 -1.08
C ARG A 452 -31.69 1.35 -1.85
N ASP A 453 -30.66 1.51 -2.66
CA ASP A 453 -30.05 0.43 -3.43
C ASP A 453 -29.32 -0.55 -2.51
N LYS A 454 -29.61 -1.83 -2.69
CA LYS A 454 -29.01 -2.92 -1.91
C LYS A 454 -27.52 -3.07 -2.25
N GLU A 455 -27.18 -2.98 -3.53
CA GLU A 455 -25.82 -3.14 -4.04
C GLU A 455 -24.93 -2.01 -3.52
N TYR A 456 -25.44 -0.78 -3.49
CA TYR A 456 -24.76 0.36 -2.89
C TYR A 456 -24.52 0.17 -1.39
N LYS A 457 -25.50 -0.33 -0.62
CA LYS A 457 -25.31 -0.58 0.83
C LYS A 457 -24.25 -1.64 1.10
N GLU A 458 -24.22 -2.71 0.31
CA GLU A 458 -23.20 -3.76 0.43
C GLU A 458 -21.81 -3.23 0.05
N LEU A 459 -21.68 -2.47 -1.05
CA LEU A 459 -20.43 -1.80 -1.42
C LEU A 459 -19.90 -0.93 -0.28
N LEU A 460 -20.78 -0.13 0.33
CA LEU A 460 -20.42 0.71 1.46
C LEU A 460 -20.00 -0.08 2.69
N LYS A 461 -20.64 -1.22 2.95
CA LYS A 461 -20.25 -2.12 4.03
C LYS A 461 -18.84 -2.67 3.79
N ILE A 462 -18.55 -3.13 2.58
CA ILE A 462 -17.24 -3.65 2.17
C ILE A 462 -16.13 -2.60 2.36
N VAL A 463 -16.42 -1.36 1.97
CA VAL A 463 -15.47 -0.24 2.06
C VAL A 463 -15.24 0.19 3.50
N LYS A 464 -16.30 0.34 4.29
CA LYS A 464 -16.19 0.62 5.72
C LYS A 464 -15.37 -0.42 6.48
N ASN A 465 -15.48 -1.68 6.08
CA ASN A 465 -14.83 -2.79 6.76
C ASN A 465 -13.35 -2.93 6.38
N THR A 466 -12.97 -2.52 5.16
CA THR A 466 -11.58 -2.64 4.68
C THR A 466 -10.82 -1.33 4.87
N TYR A 467 -11.24 -0.26 4.16
CA TYR A 467 -10.64 1.07 4.16
C TYR A 467 -11.70 2.15 4.44
N PRO A 468 -11.98 2.48 5.71
CA PRO A 468 -13.01 3.45 6.07
C PRO A 468 -12.83 4.83 5.45
N SER A 469 -11.57 5.25 5.26
CA SER A 469 -11.18 6.50 4.58
C SER A 469 -11.73 6.58 3.16
N ASP A 470 -11.85 5.45 2.48
CA ASP A 470 -12.28 5.35 1.08
C ASP A 470 -13.78 5.62 0.92
N CYS A 471 -14.53 5.62 2.02
CA CYS A 471 -15.94 6.03 2.00
C CYS A 471 -16.13 7.40 1.34
N VAL A 472 -15.18 8.31 1.48
CA VAL A 472 -15.24 9.65 0.89
C VAL A 472 -15.13 9.62 -0.65
N HIS A 473 -14.52 8.57 -1.22
CA HIS A 473 -14.44 8.39 -2.67
C HIS A 473 -15.71 7.78 -3.27
N ILE A 474 -16.59 7.23 -2.41
CA ILE A 474 -17.88 6.64 -2.78
C ILE A 474 -19.06 7.56 -2.38
N PHE A 475 -18.84 8.47 -1.42
CA PHE A 475 -19.84 9.39 -0.87
C PHE A 475 -19.48 10.86 -1.10
N SER A 476 -20.51 11.70 -1.25
CA SER A 476 -20.36 13.12 -0.91
C SER A 476 -20.24 13.28 0.63
N PRO A 477 -19.32 14.10 1.16
CA PRO A 477 -18.96 14.21 2.58
C PRO A 477 -20.08 14.44 3.62
N GLY A 478 -21.33 14.65 3.20
CA GLY A 478 -22.46 15.00 4.07
C GLY A 478 -23.36 13.86 4.54
N LEU A 479 -22.93 12.59 4.43
CA LEU A 479 -23.80 11.42 4.65
C LEU A 479 -23.36 10.45 5.74
N ILE A 480 -22.25 10.72 6.44
CA ILE A 480 -21.86 9.93 7.61
C ILE A 480 -22.92 10.19 8.68
N ASN A 481 -23.65 9.13 9.06
CA ASN A 481 -24.77 9.20 9.97
C ASN A 481 -24.30 9.81 11.32
N GLU A 482 -24.89 10.94 11.73
CA GLU A 482 -24.47 11.70 12.92
C GLU A 482 -24.58 10.89 14.23
N SER A 483 -25.32 9.78 14.21
CA SER A 483 -25.58 8.92 15.37
C SER A 483 -24.62 7.74 15.53
N TYR A 484 -23.64 7.56 14.64
CA TYR A 484 -22.78 6.37 14.64
C TYR A 484 -21.54 6.60 15.50
N THR A 485 -21.41 5.93 16.65
CA THR A 485 -20.27 6.15 17.55
C THR A 485 -18.99 5.48 17.03
N TYR A 486 -17.83 5.86 17.58
CA TYR A 486 -16.55 5.21 17.24
C TYR A 486 -16.56 3.71 17.59
N LEU A 487 -17.23 3.31 18.67
CA LEU A 487 -17.39 1.91 19.05
C LEU A 487 -18.32 1.16 18.11
N ASP A 488 -19.48 1.74 17.74
CA ASP A 488 -20.38 1.12 16.76
C ASP A 488 -19.67 0.88 15.43
N TRP A 489 -18.89 1.87 14.99
CA TRP A 489 -18.04 1.73 13.81
C TRP A 489 -17.02 0.61 13.97
N LEU A 490 -16.32 0.52 15.11
CA LEU A 490 -15.34 -0.54 15.32
C LEU A 490 -15.96 -1.93 15.31
N MET A 491 -17.09 -2.13 15.99
CA MET A 491 -17.78 -3.43 16.06
C MET A 491 -18.33 -3.87 14.69
N ASP A 492 -18.83 -2.93 13.90
CA ASP A 492 -19.36 -3.23 12.56
C ASP A 492 -18.26 -3.44 11.51
N SER A 493 -17.13 -2.71 11.64
CA SER A 493 -16.06 -2.69 10.63
C SER A 493 -14.97 -3.71 10.87
N ARG A 494 -14.71 -4.07 12.13
CA ARG A 494 -13.67 -5.01 12.54
C ARG A 494 -14.35 -6.03 13.45
N SER A 495 -14.20 -7.32 13.20
CA SER A 495 -14.83 -8.41 13.97
C SER A 495 -14.29 -8.50 15.42
N ILE A 496 -14.47 -7.43 16.18
CA ILE A 496 -13.93 -7.16 17.51
C ILE A 496 -15.15 -7.01 18.43
N SER A 497 -15.33 -8.00 19.31
CA SER A 497 -16.36 -7.97 20.35
C SER A 497 -15.84 -7.22 21.58
N ILE A 498 -16.46 -6.12 21.98
CA ILE A 498 -15.98 -5.33 23.13
C ILE A 498 -17.02 -5.38 24.25
N ASP A 499 -16.70 -6.01 25.38
CA ASP A 499 -17.51 -5.93 26.61
C ASP A 499 -17.00 -4.79 27.54
N PRO A 500 -17.81 -3.75 27.79
CA PRO A 500 -17.48 -2.63 28.69
C PRO A 500 -17.11 -3.05 30.13
N ASN A 501 -17.74 -4.08 30.67
CA ASN A 501 -17.55 -4.49 32.07
C ASN A 501 -16.22 -5.23 32.25
N GLU A 502 -15.81 -5.98 31.23
CA GLU A 502 -14.57 -6.75 31.25
C GLU A 502 -13.35 -5.92 30.84
N LEU A 503 -13.53 -4.84 30.07
CA LEU A 503 -12.50 -3.81 29.83
C LEU A 503 -11.96 -3.17 31.12
N SER A 504 -12.78 -3.15 32.17
CA SER A 504 -12.40 -2.64 33.50
C SER A 504 -11.62 -3.66 34.36
N GLN A 505 -11.61 -4.94 33.95
CA GLN A 505 -10.87 -5.99 34.63
C GLN A 505 -9.48 -6.11 34.00
N GLU A 506 -8.44 -5.83 34.79
CA GLU A 506 -7.08 -5.55 34.30
C GLU A 506 -6.37 -6.69 33.52
N ASN A 507 -6.95 -7.88 33.33
CA ASN A 507 -6.17 -9.07 32.95
C ASN A 507 -6.50 -9.74 31.60
N ASN A 508 -7.57 -9.35 30.88
CA ASN A 508 -8.02 -10.10 29.69
C ASN A 508 -8.01 -9.33 28.37
N PHE A 509 -7.65 -8.04 28.38
CA PHE A 509 -7.70 -7.18 27.19
C PHE A 509 -6.29 -6.73 26.78
N GLY A 510 -5.97 -6.86 25.49
CA GLY A 510 -4.69 -6.39 24.95
C GLY A 510 -3.47 -7.15 25.49
N THR A 511 -3.55 -8.47 25.55
CA THR A 511 -2.48 -9.33 26.08
C THR A 511 -1.84 -10.17 24.98
N PHE A 512 -0.53 -10.43 25.09
CA PHE A 512 0.15 -11.33 24.17
C PHE A 512 0.09 -12.77 24.69
N SER A 513 -0.26 -13.72 23.82
CA SER A 513 -0.38 -15.14 24.17
C SER A 513 0.07 -16.03 23.00
N THR A 514 0.35 -17.31 23.27
CA THR A 514 0.70 -18.28 22.23
C THR A 514 -0.52 -19.04 21.69
N TYR A 515 -0.79 -18.97 20.39
CA TYR A 515 -1.81 -19.79 19.75
C TYR A 515 -1.31 -21.22 19.53
N ARG A 516 -2.02 -22.21 20.08
CA ARG A 516 -1.65 -23.64 20.08
C ARG A 516 -0.22 -23.95 20.56
N ALA A 517 0.34 -23.12 21.44
CA ALA A 517 1.74 -23.16 21.89
C ALA A 517 2.77 -22.98 20.76
N THR A 518 2.39 -22.33 19.66
CA THR A 518 3.21 -22.25 18.44
C THR A 518 3.41 -20.83 17.92
N GLU A 519 2.39 -19.96 17.93
CA GLU A 519 2.47 -18.60 17.35
C GLU A 519 2.17 -17.50 18.39
N LEU A 520 2.94 -16.42 18.50
CA LEU A 520 2.55 -15.26 19.33
C LEU A 520 1.40 -14.50 18.66
N VAL A 521 0.34 -14.28 19.41
CA VAL A 521 -0.86 -13.53 19.01
C VAL A 521 -1.17 -12.46 20.05
N CYS A 522 -1.87 -11.42 19.61
CA CYS A 522 -2.41 -10.41 20.51
C CYS A 522 -3.90 -10.66 20.74
N VAL A 523 -4.29 -10.93 21.97
CA VAL A 523 -5.68 -11.03 22.41
C VAL A 523 -6.28 -9.62 22.45
N LEU A 524 -7.23 -9.34 21.55
CA LEU A 524 -7.84 -8.03 21.39
C LEU A 524 -9.07 -7.84 22.28
N THR A 525 -9.72 -8.92 22.70
CA THR A 525 -11.00 -8.87 23.43
C THR A 525 -11.00 -9.88 24.57
N PRO A 526 -11.86 -9.71 25.57
CA PRO A 526 -11.97 -10.72 26.61
C PRO A 526 -12.82 -11.92 26.14
N LEU A 527 -12.95 -12.93 27.01
CA LEU A 527 -13.59 -14.21 26.74
C LEU A 527 -15.12 -14.08 26.70
N TYR A 528 -15.77 -14.37 25.58
CA TYR A 528 -17.24 -14.40 25.53
C TYR A 528 -17.76 -15.84 25.35
N LYS A 529 -18.89 -16.14 26.01
CA LYS A 529 -19.48 -17.48 26.04
C LYS A 529 -20.65 -17.58 25.06
N LEU A 530 -20.59 -18.53 24.13
CA LEU A 530 -21.71 -18.90 23.26
C LEU A 530 -22.02 -20.38 23.47
N THR A 531 -23.22 -20.71 23.95
CA THR A 531 -23.73 -22.10 24.01
C THR A 531 -22.67 -23.10 24.50
N ASP A 532 -22.07 -22.81 25.67
CA ASP A 532 -21.03 -23.60 26.34
C ASP A 532 -19.59 -23.59 25.80
N LEU A 533 -19.33 -22.86 24.70
CA LEU A 533 -17.97 -22.62 24.20
C LEU A 533 -17.54 -21.18 24.50
N GLN A 534 -16.29 -21.01 24.94
CA GLN A 534 -15.69 -19.71 25.20
C GLN A 534 -14.82 -19.30 24.01
N TYR A 535 -15.04 -18.10 23.48
CA TYR A 535 -14.35 -17.55 22.32
C TYR A 535 -13.60 -16.26 22.69
N VAL A 536 -12.60 -15.93 21.87
CA VAL A 536 -11.79 -14.72 22.02
C VAL A 536 -11.38 -14.20 20.64
N THR A 537 -11.32 -12.88 20.47
CA THR A 537 -10.77 -12.25 19.27
C THR A 537 -9.27 -12.06 19.45
N ILE A 538 -8.50 -12.60 18.51
CA ILE A 538 -7.04 -12.49 18.46
C ILE A 538 -6.60 -11.79 17.18
N MET A 539 -5.44 -11.14 17.23
CA MET A 539 -4.66 -10.70 16.07
C MET A 539 -3.44 -11.60 15.95
N ASP A 540 -3.29 -12.26 14.81
CA ASP A 540 -2.15 -13.14 14.56
C ASP A 540 -0.87 -12.37 14.18
N CYS A 541 0.24 -13.08 13.92
CA CYS A 541 1.52 -12.42 13.65
C CYS A 541 1.57 -11.65 12.32
N VAL A 542 0.58 -11.81 11.45
CA VAL A 542 0.43 -11.03 10.21
C VAL A 542 -0.57 -9.88 10.34
N GLY A 543 -1.16 -9.69 11.52
CA GLY A 543 -2.12 -8.64 11.78
C GLY A 543 -3.56 -8.99 11.40
N ASP A 544 -3.86 -10.25 11.07
CA ASP A 544 -5.22 -10.69 10.77
C ASP A 544 -6.01 -10.90 12.06
N VAL A 545 -7.20 -10.29 12.12
CA VAL A 545 -8.12 -10.40 13.25
C VAL A 545 -9.04 -11.61 13.05
N LYS A 546 -9.06 -12.53 14.03
CA LYS A 546 -9.78 -13.80 13.97
C LYS A 546 -10.47 -14.08 15.31
N ILE A 547 -11.63 -14.75 15.24
CA ILE A 547 -12.31 -15.28 16.41
C ILE A 547 -11.88 -16.74 16.58
N VAL A 548 -11.36 -17.09 17.76
CA VAL A 548 -10.90 -18.45 18.07
C VAL A 548 -11.52 -18.93 19.37
N SER A 549 -11.64 -20.25 19.51
CA SER A 549 -12.01 -20.85 20.79
C SER A 549 -10.88 -20.62 21.80
N SER A 550 -11.24 -20.17 22.99
CA SER A 550 -10.32 -19.79 24.08
C SER A 550 -9.37 -20.91 24.50
N ASN A 551 -9.82 -22.17 24.45
CA ASN A 551 -8.99 -23.34 24.73
C ASN A 551 -7.84 -23.54 23.72
N LEU A 552 -7.83 -22.80 22.61
CA LEU A 552 -6.74 -22.79 21.63
C LEU A 552 -5.69 -21.70 21.93
N VAL A 553 -6.00 -20.79 22.84
CA VAL A 553 -5.10 -19.73 23.30
C VAL A 553 -4.30 -20.27 24.48
N GLY A 554 -2.98 -20.23 24.37
CA GLY A 554 -2.03 -20.69 25.37
C GLY A 554 -1.72 -19.62 26.42
N ASP A 555 -0.58 -19.81 27.08
CA ASP A 555 -0.16 -18.92 28.16
C ASP A 555 0.29 -17.54 27.67
N ILE A 556 0.16 -16.54 28.55
CA ILE A 556 0.75 -15.22 28.36
C ILE A 556 2.27 -15.38 28.50
N LEU A 557 2.99 -15.22 27.39
CA LEU A 557 4.46 -15.21 27.38
C LEU A 557 4.95 -13.76 27.36
N GLN A 558 5.65 -13.38 28.42
CA GLN A 558 6.29 -12.08 28.52
C GLN A 558 7.73 -12.19 28.00
N ASP A 559 7.89 -12.10 26.67
CA ASP A 559 9.19 -11.95 26.02
C ASP A 559 9.18 -10.68 25.17
N ASN A 560 9.85 -9.65 25.68
CA ASN A 560 9.93 -8.35 25.01
C ASN A 560 10.51 -8.45 23.60
N SER A 561 11.44 -9.38 23.35
CA SER A 561 12.03 -9.60 22.02
C SER A 561 10.99 -10.14 21.03
N GLN A 562 10.13 -11.06 21.48
CA GLN A 562 9.08 -11.62 20.62
C GLN A 562 7.94 -10.62 20.39
N ILE A 563 7.57 -9.84 21.41
CA ILE A 563 6.60 -8.75 21.27
C ILE A 563 7.13 -7.70 20.29
N GLU A 564 8.39 -7.30 20.41
CA GLU A 564 9.02 -6.35 19.48
C GLU A 564 9.01 -6.88 18.04
N LYS A 565 9.42 -8.14 17.81
CA LYS A 565 9.34 -8.77 16.48
C LYS A 565 7.93 -8.79 15.91
N PHE A 566 6.94 -9.11 16.75
CA PHE A 566 5.52 -9.08 16.38
C PHE A 566 5.12 -7.67 15.93
N LEU A 567 5.43 -6.65 16.73
CA LEU A 567 5.13 -5.25 16.39
C LEU A 567 5.84 -4.79 15.11
N GLN A 568 7.07 -5.23 14.87
CA GLN A 568 7.82 -4.88 13.65
C GLN A 568 7.22 -5.46 12.37
N ILE A 569 6.54 -6.62 12.43
CA ILE A 569 5.79 -7.15 11.28
C ILE A 569 4.54 -6.31 11.04
N ILE A 570 3.74 -6.12 12.09
CA ILE A 570 2.37 -5.62 11.95
C ILE A 570 2.28 -4.09 11.88
N MET A 571 3.25 -3.35 12.41
CA MET A 571 3.25 -1.88 12.37
C MET A 571 3.89 -1.36 11.08
N PRO A 572 3.36 -0.28 10.49
CA PRO A 572 2.22 0.56 10.89
C PRO A 572 0.85 0.10 10.36
N HIS A 573 0.81 -0.97 9.58
CA HIS A 573 -0.29 -1.25 8.64
C HIS A 573 -1.46 -2.02 9.26
N ASN A 574 -1.44 -2.22 10.57
CA ASN A 574 -2.43 -3.01 11.27
C ASN A 574 -3.45 -2.18 12.05
N GLU A 575 -4.39 -2.93 12.61
CA GLU A 575 -5.59 -2.42 13.28
C GLU A 575 -5.34 -2.10 14.77
N LEU A 576 -4.12 -2.24 15.31
CA LEU A 576 -3.88 -2.07 16.75
C LEU A 576 -4.15 -0.65 17.23
N GLY A 577 -3.82 0.39 16.44
CA GLY A 577 -4.04 1.78 16.83
C GLY A 577 -5.52 2.18 16.96
N TYR A 578 -6.43 1.34 16.46
CA TYR A 578 -7.86 1.52 16.70
C TYR A 578 -8.25 1.29 18.15
N LEU A 579 -7.58 0.36 18.84
CA LEU A 579 -7.88 0.00 20.22
C LEU A 579 -6.85 0.52 21.21
N PHE A 580 -5.58 0.59 20.81
CA PHE A 580 -4.45 0.76 21.70
C PHE A 580 -3.61 1.98 21.32
N GLU A 581 -2.94 2.55 22.32
CA GLU A 581 -2.03 3.68 22.17
C GLU A 581 -0.57 3.22 22.13
N SER A 582 -0.19 2.30 23.01
CA SER A 582 1.20 1.82 23.14
C SER A 582 1.26 0.49 23.88
N VAL A 583 2.47 -0.07 24.01
CA VAL A 583 2.76 -1.18 24.92
C VAL A 583 3.25 -0.62 26.26
N ASP A 584 2.76 -1.16 27.36
CA ASP A 584 3.43 -1.10 28.66
C ASP A 584 4.41 -2.27 28.75
N TRP A 585 5.69 -1.96 28.56
CA TRP A 585 6.79 -2.93 28.58
C TRP A 585 7.11 -3.48 29.97
N THR A 586 6.58 -2.88 31.03
CA THR A 586 6.73 -3.40 32.40
C THR A 586 5.77 -4.57 32.62
N THR A 587 4.55 -4.44 32.13
CA THR A 587 3.49 -5.46 32.28
C THR A 587 3.36 -6.38 31.07
N GLY A 588 3.98 -6.03 29.94
CA GLY A 588 3.84 -6.74 28.67
C GLY A 588 2.43 -6.64 28.07
N ARG A 589 1.73 -5.52 28.33
CA ARG A 589 0.32 -5.34 27.94
C ARG A 589 0.14 -4.14 27.01
N LEU A 590 -0.94 -4.13 26.26
CA LEU A 590 -1.32 -2.99 25.43
C LEU A 590 -2.17 -2.00 26.22
N LEU A 591 -1.78 -0.73 26.15
CA LEU A 591 -2.51 0.37 26.77
C LEU A 591 -3.63 0.82 25.84
N ILE A 592 -4.85 0.80 26.36
CA ILE A 592 -6.05 1.24 25.66
C ILE A 592 -5.95 2.73 25.32
N ASN A 593 -6.31 3.10 24.08
CA ASN A 593 -6.32 4.50 23.69
C ASN A 593 -7.47 5.29 24.34
N ASP A 594 -7.33 6.61 24.36
CA ASP A 594 -8.31 7.50 25.00
C ASP A 594 -9.71 7.42 24.36
N ARG A 595 -9.84 7.08 23.06
CA ARG A 595 -11.13 6.99 22.36
C ARG A 595 -11.97 5.83 22.86
N ILE A 596 -11.33 4.68 23.06
CA ILE A 596 -11.93 3.52 23.70
C ILE A 596 -12.26 3.90 25.14
N ARG A 597 -11.28 4.33 25.95
CA ARG A 597 -11.46 4.69 27.37
C ARG A 597 -12.63 5.65 27.62
N SER A 598 -12.74 6.73 26.84
CA SER A 598 -13.79 7.74 27.00
C SER A 598 -15.19 7.24 26.65
N SER A 599 -15.30 6.33 25.68
CA SER A 599 -16.58 5.78 25.25
C SER A 599 -17.25 4.93 26.34
N PHE A 600 -16.48 4.55 27.37
CA PHE A 600 -16.96 3.80 28.53
C PHE A 600 -17.12 4.66 29.80
N GLN A 601 -16.44 5.81 29.90
CA GLN A 601 -16.56 6.70 31.07
C GLN A 601 -17.91 7.44 31.13
N SER A 602 -18.74 7.40 30.08
CA SER A 602 -20.04 8.07 30.01
C SER A 602 -21.23 7.11 30.20
N ARG A 603 -21.29 6.40 31.33
CA ARG A 603 -22.56 6.07 31.98
C ARG A 603 -22.41 6.33 33.48
N SER A 604 -22.49 7.61 33.85
CA SER A 604 -22.79 7.97 35.23
C SER A 604 -24.08 7.26 35.63
N ILE A 605 -23.95 6.35 36.59
CA ILE A 605 -25.05 5.71 37.31
C ILE A 605 -26.02 6.82 37.71
N SER A 606 -27.18 6.88 37.05
CA SER A 606 -28.32 7.53 37.67
C SER A 606 -28.65 6.70 38.91
N PRO A 607 -28.74 7.32 40.10
CA PRO A 607 -29.06 6.59 41.31
C PRO A 607 -30.51 6.11 41.21
N GLY A 608 -30.71 4.85 40.81
CA GLY A 608 -32.02 4.17 40.91
C GLY A 608 -32.56 3.44 39.67
N GLY A 609 -31.78 3.14 38.63
CA GLY A 609 -32.29 2.40 37.47
C GLY A 609 -31.52 1.12 37.16
N ALA A 610 -32.05 -0.04 37.54
CA ALA A 610 -31.60 -1.30 36.96
C ALA A 610 -32.03 -1.34 35.49
N ILE A 611 -31.07 -1.38 34.56
CA ILE A 611 -31.34 -1.67 33.15
C ILE A 611 -30.93 -3.11 32.91
N VAL A 612 -31.93 -3.97 32.70
CA VAL A 612 -31.76 -5.33 32.18
C VAL A 612 -31.44 -5.18 30.69
N PHE A 613 -30.32 -5.74 30.23
CA PHE A 613 -30.05 -5.91 28.81
C PHE A 613 -30.75 -7.17 28.32
N GLU A 614 -31.78 -7.03 27.49
CA GLU A 614 -32.16 -8.07 26.54
C GLU A 614 -31.23 -7.94 25.33
N ALA A 615 -30.25 -8.85 25.25
CA ALA A 615 -29.39 -8.99 24.08
C ALA A 615 -30.05 -9.98 23.12
N ASP A 616 -30.89 -9.48 22.22
CA ASP A 616 -31.26 -10.21 21.01
C ASP A 616 -30.14 -10.04 19.96
N HIS A 617 -29.00 -10.71 20.20
CA HIS A 617 -27.98 -10.92 19.18
C HIS A 617 -28.25 -12.26 18.48
N VAL A 618 -28.84 -12.19 17.29
CA VAL A 618 -28.89 -13.30 16.35
C VAL A 618 -27.50 -13.42 15.69
N PRO A 619 -26.84 -14.58 15.73
CA PRO A 619 -25.55 -14.78 15.05
C PRO A 619 -25.77 -14.82 13.53
N VAL A 620 -24.92 -14.09 12.78
CA VAL A 620 -24.76 -14.19 11.32
C VAL A 620 -23.52 -15.01 11.03
#